data_AF-A0A354IUD2-F1
#
_entry.id   AF-A0A354IUD2-F1
#
_cell.length_a   1.000
_cell.length_b   1.000
_cell.length_c   1.000
_cell.angle_alpha   90.00
_cell.angle_beta   90.00
_cell.angle_gamma   90.00
#
_symmetry.space_group_name_H-M   'P 1'
#
loop_
_entity.id
_entity.type
_entity.pdbx_description
1 polymer ?
#
loop_
_entity_poly.entity_id
_entity_poly.type
_entity_poly.pdbx_seq_one_letter_code
_entity_poly.pdbx_strand_id
1 'polypeptide(L)'
;EFAQMLRDAVELHAVNFIVIDSLNAYLQAMPGEQYLTLQMHELLSYLNQQGVTTVLVLGQHGLIGEVRTDVDLSYLSDTTVLMRFFEANGRLRRALTVIKSRTATHALTIHELQLSHEGVRIGD
;
A
#
# COMPACT_ATOMS: atom_id res chain seq x y z
N GLU A 1 7.58 -18.08 8.42
CA GLU A 1 8.36 -17.12 9.22
C GLU A 1 7.73 -15.74 9.24
N PHE A 2 7.59 -15.05 8.10
CA PHE A 2 6.99 -13.69 8.02
C PHE A 2 5.63 -13.54 8.75
N ALA A 3 4.66 -14.40 8.45
CA ALA A 3 3.34 -14.37 9.11
C ALA A 3 3.42 -14.61 10.63
N GLN A 4 4.41 -15.39 11.10
CA GLN A 4 4.60 -15.63 12.53
C GLN A 4 5.18 -14.38 13.21
N MET A 5 6.16 -13.73 12.58
CA MET A 5 6.73 -12.47 13.08
C MET A 5 5.65 -11.39 13.27
N LEU A 6 4.70 -11.29 12.34
CA LEU A 6 3.58 -10.35 12.47
C LEU A 6 2.61 -10.74 13.58
N ARG A 7 2.33 -12.04 13.76
CA ARG A 7 1.52 -12.52 14.89
C ARG A 7 2.19 -12.20 16.23
N ASP A 8 3.48 -12.50 16.36
CA ASP A 8 4.24 -12.23 17.58
C ASP A 8 4.27 -10.73 17.89
N ALA A 9 4.40 -9.87 16.87
CA ALA A 9 4.31 -8.41 17.03
C ALA A 9 2.96 -7.95 17.63
N VAL A 10 1.87 -8.57 17.24
CA VAL A 10 0.53 -8.23 17.74
C VAL A 10 0.29 -8.86 19.11
N GLU A 11 0.55 -10.16 19.26
CA GLU A 11 0.18 -10.94 20.44
C GLU A 11 1.12 -10.70 21.62
N LEU A 12 2.43 -10.56 21.37
CA LEU A 12 3.44 -10.40 22.42
C LEU A 12 3.80 -8.94 22.67
N HIS A 13 3.71 -8.10 21.65
CA HIS A 13 4.14 -6.70 21.72
C HIS A 13 3.00 -5.68 21.61
N ALA A 14 1.75 -6.14 21.48
CA ALA A 14 0.55 -5.31 21.45
C ALA A 14 0.62 -4.17 20.42
N VAL A 15 1.26 -4.44 19.27
CA VAL A 15 1.36 -3.46 18.18
C VAL A 15 -0.01 -3.21 17.56
N ASN A 16 -0.35 -1.94 17.34
CA ASN A 16 -1.62 -1.52 16.73
C ASN A 16 -1.44 -0.92 15.32
N PHE A 17 -0.21 -0.78 14.85
CA PHE A 17 0.13 -0.21 13.55
C PHE A 17 1.30 -0.97 12.90
N ILE A 18 1.08 -1.49 11.70
CA ILE A 18 2.07 -2.29 10.96
C ILE A 18 2.25 -1.68 9.56
N VAL A 19 3.50 -1.53 9.14
CA VAL A 19 3.85 -1.16 7.76
C VAL A 19 4.61 -2.32 7.12
N ILE A 20 4.12 -2.78 5.96
CA ILE A 20 4.79 -3.80 5.14
C ILE A 20 5.32 -3.11 3.88
N ASP A 21 6.62 -2.84 3.86
CA ASP A 21 7.33 -2.21 2.74
C ASP A 21 8.45 -3.12 2.20
N SER A 22 8.34 -3.72 1.01
CA SER A 22 7.20 -3.69 0.07
C SER A 22 6.65 -5.10 -0.17
N LEU A 23 5.38 -5.16 -0.60
CA LEU A 23 4.80 -6.41 -1.07
C LEU A 23 5.52 -6.95 -2.31
N ASN A 24 6.21 -6.10 -3.09
CA ASN A 24 6.92 -6.53 -4.30
C ASN A 24 7.94 -7.63 -4.03
N ALA A 25 8.75 -7.49 -2.97
CA ALA A 25 9.75 -8.49 -2.61
C ALA A 25 9.11 -9.81 -2.19
N TYR A 26 7.95 -9.73 -1.52
CA TYR A 26 7.19 -10.90 -1.11
C TYR A 26 6.59 -11.65 -2.30
N LEU A 27 6.04 -10.91 -3.29
CA LEU A 27 5.51 -11.46 -4.54
C LEU A 27 6.60 -12.13 -5.38
N GLN A 28 7.79 -11.52 -5.48
CA GLN A 28 8.90 -12.05 -6.29
C GLN A 28 9.55 -13.31 -5.70
N ALA A 29 9.54 -13.45 -4.37
CA ALA A 29 10.20 -14.55 -3.68
C ALA A 29 9.45 -15.89 -3.76
N MET A 30 8.21 -15.92 -4.27
CA MET A 30 7.37 -17.13 -4.29
C MET A 30 6.91 -17.51 -5.72
N PRO A 31 7.32 -18.68 -6.24
CA PRO A 31 6.76 -19.22 -7.48
C PRO A 31 5.33 -19.74 -7.22
N GLY A 32 4.30 -19.04 -7.72
CA GLY A 32 2.90 -19.45 -7.58
C GLY A 32 1.98 -18.35 -7.04
N GLU A 33 1.86 -17.25 -7.78
CA GLU A 33 1.21 -15.98 -7.38
C GLU A 33 -0.21 -16.15 -6.80
N GLN A 34 -0.99 -17.13 -7.25
CA GLN A 34 -2.38 -17.33 -6.82
C GLN A 34 -2.51 -17.72 -5.33
N TYR A 35 -1.60 -18.54 -4.80
CA TYR A 35 -1.65 -18.95 -3.39
C TYR A 35 -1.24 -17.80 -2.46
N LEU A 36 -0.45 -16.87 -2.97
CA LEU A 36 0.09 -15.76 -2.21
C LEU A 36 -0.99 -14.75 -1.84
N THR A 37 -1.86 -14.44 -2.80
CA THR A 37 -2.91 -13.45 -2.56
C THR A 37 -3.96 -13.94 -1.56
N LEU A 38 -4.26 -15.25 -1.55
CA LEU A 38 -5.10 -15.85 -0.51
C LEU A 38 -4.44 -15.80 0.86
N GLN A 39 -3.17 -16.20 0.96
CA GLN A 39 -2.43 -16.17 2.23
C GLN A 39 -2.32 -14.74 2.78
N MET A 40 -2.05 -13.76 1.92
CA MET A 40 -2.04 -12.34 2.31
C MET A 40 -3.41 -11.87 2.77
N HIS A 41 -4.48 -12.28 2.09
CA HIS A 41 -5.84 -11.96 2.51
C HIS A 41 -6.15 -12.49 3.91
N GLU A 42 -5.81 -13.75 4.20
CA GLU A 42 -6.00 -14.35 5.53
C GLU A 42 -5.20 -13.62 6.60
N LEU A 43 -3.93 -13.30 6.33
CA LEU A 43 -3.08 -12.58 7.26
C LEU A 43 -3.60 -11.17 7.57
N LEU A 44 -3.98 -10.41 6.54
CA LEU A 44 -4.53 -9.07 6.70
C LEU A 44 -5.89 -9.09 7.40
N SER A 45 -6.71 -10.10 7.12
CA SER A 45 -7.98 -10.31 7.82
C SER A 45 -7.77 -10.59 9.29
N TYR A 46 -6.78 -11.42 9.64
CA TYR A 46 -6.39 -11.65 11.04
C TYR A 46 -5.93 -10.35 11.71
N LEU A 47 -5.04 -9.57 11.09
CA LEU A 47 -4.57 -8.30 11.64
C LEU A 47 -5.71 -7.31 11.86
N ASN A 48 -6.64 -7.21 10.90
CA ASN A 48 -7.82 -6.37 11.02
C ASN A 48 -8.74 -6.82 12.18
N GLN A 49 -8.94 -8.12 12.35
CA GLN A 49 -9.71 -8.68 13.49
C GLN A 49 -9.05 -8.39 14.85
N GLN A 50 -7.72 -8.29 14.89
CA GLN A 50 -6.98 -7.86 16.08
C GLN A 50 -6.99 -6.32 16.28
N GLY A 51 -7.67 -5.56 15.42
CA GLY A 51 -7.74 -4.11 15.51
C GLY A 51 -6.47 -3.38 15.06
N VAL A 52 -5.61 -4.05 14.28
CA VAL A 52 -4.33 -3.50 13.83
C VAL A 52 -4.49 -2.77 12.51
N THR A 53 -4.09 -1.50 12.49
CA THR A 53 -4.01 -0.73 11.23
C THR A 53 -2.81 -1.18 10.42
N THR A 54 -3.05 -1.67 9.21
CA THR A 54 -1.97 -2.19 8.35
C THR A 54 -1.82 -1.34 7.09
N VAL A 55 -0.59 -0.88 6.83
CA VAL A 55 -0.21 -0.16 5.61
C VAL A 55 0.65 -1.07 4.73
N LEU A 56 0.26 -1.18 3.47
CA LEU A 56 0.96 -1.99 2.47
C LEU A 56 1.59 -1.06 1.43
N VAL A 57 2.89 -1.21 1.19
CA VAL A 57 3.57 -0.49 0.10
C VAL A 57 3.72 -1.43 -1.09
N LEU A 58 3.15 -1.01 -2.22
CA LEU A 58 3.23 -1.72 -3.49
C LEU A 58 3.81 -0.78 -4.53
N GLY A 59 4.94 -1.17 -5.12
CA GLY A 59 5.55 -0.44 -6.24
C GLY A 59 4.93 -0.91 -7.55
N GLN A 60 4.28 -0.01 -8.29
CA GLN A 60 3.82 -0.29 -9.64
C GLN A 60 4.97 -0.13 -10.64
N HIS A 61 5.21 -1.16 -11.45
CA HIS A 61 6.18 -1.10 -12.54
C HIS A 61 5.54 -0.35 -13.72
N GLY A 62 6.25 0.66 -14.24
CA GLY A 62 5.77 1.49 -15.36
C GLY A 62 5.73 2.98 -14.98
N LEU A 63 6.88 3.66 -15.13
CA LEU A 63 6.97 5.11 -14.89
C LEU A 63 6.21 5.94 -15.94
N ILE A 64 5.93 5.35 -17.12
CA ILE A 64 5.21 5.96 -18.25
C ILE A 64 4.51 4.82 -19.03
N GLY A 65 3.21 4.59 -18.81
CA GLY A 65 2.43 3.58 -19.56
C GLY A 65 1.38 2.84 -18.74
N GLU A 66 0.58 2.01 -19.41
CA GLU A 66 -0.43 1.14 -18.78
C GLU A 66 0.23 0.24 -17.73
N VAL A 67 -0.17 0.40 -16.48
CA VAL A 67 0.25 -0.48 -15.40
C VAL A 67 -0.52 -1.78 -15.55
N ARG A 68 0.11 -2.80 -16.11
CA ARG A 68 -0.37 -4.18 -16.02
C ARG A 68 0.17 -4.77 -14.72
N THR A 69 -0.66 -4.80 -13.69
CA THR A 69 -0.47 -5.73 -12.57
C THR A 69 -1.07 -7.06 -12.98
N ASP A 70 -0.25 -8.08 -13.23
CA ASP A 70 -0.73 -9.44 -13.55
C ASP A 70 -1.52 -10.07 -12.38
N VAL A 71 -1.42 -9.50 -11.18
CA VAL A 71 -2.20 -9.87 -9.99
C VAL A 71 -3.08 -8.69 -9.54
N ASP A 72 -4.39 -8.89 -9.51
CA ASP A 72 -5.33 -7.93 -8.92
C ASP A 72 -5.21 -7.97 -7.39
N LEU A 73 -4.44 -7.05 -6.83
CA LEU A 73 -4.26 -6.87 -5.39
C LEU A 73 -5.24 -5.85 -4.79
N SER A 74 -6.14 -5.29 -5.61
CA SER A 74 -7.07 -4.25 -5.16
C SER A 74 -7.95 -4.74 -4.02
N TYR A 75 -8.26 -6.03 -3.97
CA TYR A 75 -9.12 -6.63 -2.95
C TYR A 75 -8.45 -6.80 -1.57
N LEU A 76 -7.12 -6.74 -1.48
CA LEU A 76 -6.38 -6.86 -0.22
C LEU A 76 -6.51 -5.62 0.67
N SER A 77 -7.01 -4.51 0.12
CA SER A 77 -7.13 -3.25 0.85
C SER A 77 -8.57 -2.72 0.86
N ASP A 78 -8.93 -2.13 2.01
CA ASP A 78 -10.16 -1.37 2.19
C ASP A 78 -10.02 0.05 1.63
N THR A 79 -8.82 0.63 1.76
CA THR A 79 -8.46 1.95 1.22
C THR A 79 -7.19 1.83 0.39
N THR A 80 -7.19 2.47 -0.78
CA THR A 80 -6.03 2.50 -1.69
C THR A 80 -5.65 3.94 -1.99
N VAL A 81 -4.39 4.28 -1.72
CA VAL A 81 -3.78 5.57 -2.04
C VAL A 81 -2.81 5.37 -3.19
N LEU A 82 -3.02 6.11 -4.27
CA LEU A 82 -2.14 6.12 -5.43
C LEU A 82 -1.16 7.27 -5.33
N MET A 83 0.13 6.97 -5.47
CA MET A 83 1.19 7.95 -5.70
C MET A 83 1.66 7.82 -7.15
N ARG A 84 1.73 8.94 -7.87
CA ARG A 84 2.28 8.97 -9.23
C ARG A 84 3.22 10.15 -9.45
N PHE A 85 4.12 9.99 -10.40
CA PHE A 85 4.93 11.09 -10.90
C PHE A 85 4.23 11.79 -12.06
N PHE A 86 4.47 13.09 -12.20
CA PHE A 86 4.06 13.86 -13.37
C PHE A 86 5.09 14.95 -13.67
N GLU A 87 5.20 15.35 -14.93
CA GLU A 87 6.04 16.46 -15.33
C GLU A 87 5.22 17.76 -15.31
N ALA A 88 5.79 18.82 -14.75
CA ALA A 88 5.28 20.17 -14.90
C ALA A 88 6.43 21.18 -14.86
N ASN A 89 6.48 22.06 -15.87
CA ASN A 89 7.48 23.12 -16.01
C ASN A 89 8.94 22.60 -15.99
N GLY A 90 9.19 21.50 -16.70
CA GLY A 90 10.48 20.82 -16.77
C GLY A 90 10.89 20.12 -15.47
N ARG A 91 9.95 19.91 -14.54
CA ARG A 91 10.22 19.29 -13.23
C ARG A 91 9.35 18.07 -13.01
N LEU A 92 9.98 17.00 -12.54
CA LEU A 92 9.27 15.83 -12.06
C LEU A 92 8.68 16.12 -10.67
N ARG A 93 7.36 16.07 -10.56
CA ARG A 93 6.59 16.29 -9.33
C ARG A 93 5.85 15.00 -8.95
N ARG A 94 5.36 14.94 -7.71
CA ARG A 94 4.61 13.79 -7.18
C ARG A 94 3.19 14.21 -6.86
N ALA A 95 2.24 13.32 -7.12
CA ALA A 95 0.84 13.51 -6.78
C ALA A 95 0.32 12.34 -5.94
N LEU A 96 -0.60 12.63 -5.03
CA LEU A 96 -1.35 11.67 -4.23
C LEU A 96 -2.84 11.74 -4.54
N THR A 97 -3.51 10.60 -4.54
CA THR A 97 -4.96 10.49 -4.72
C THR A 97 -5.47 9.25 -4.01
N VAL A 98 -6.62 9.35 -3.34
CA VAL A 98 -7.33 8.16 -2.86
C VAL A 98 -8.15 7.63 -4.03
N ILE A 99 -7.93 6.38 -4.43
CA ILE A 99 -8.61 5.77 -5.59
C ILE A 99 -9.70 4.79 -5.18
N LYS A 100 -9.72 4.37 -3.92
CA LYS A 100 -10.69 3.44 -3.35
C LYS A 100 -10.81 3.66 -1.85
N SER A 101 -12.03 3.65 -1.35
CA SER A 101 -12.34 3.48 0.07
C SER A 101 -13.65 2.70 0.21
N ARG A 102 -13.66 1.63 1.02
CA ARG A 102 -14.86 0.82 1.29
C ARG A 102 -15.73 1.37 2.41
N THR A 103 -15.18 2.21 3.28
CA THR A 103 -15.81 2.60 4.55
C THR A 103 -16.16 4.08 4.63
N ALA A 104 -15.56 4.93 3.78
CA ALA A 104 -15.77 6.37 3.82
C ALA A 104 -15.81 6.99 2.41
N THR A 105 -16.51 8.12 2.31
CA THR A 105 -16.33 9.02 1.16
C THR A 105 -14.92 9.61 1.22
N HIS A 106 -14.27 9.73 0.07
CA HIS A 106 -12.93 10.30 -0.06
C HIS A 106 -12.93 11.41 -1.09
N ALA A 107 -11.96 12.32 -0.99
CA ALA A 107 -11.78 13.39 -1.96
C ALA A 107 -11.43 12.79 -3.33
N LEU A 108 -12.10 13.26 -4.37
CA LEU A 108 -11.83 12.89 -5.77
C LEU A 108 -10.78 13.82 -6.42
N THR A 109 -10.09 14.61 -5.59
CA THR A 109 -9.06 15.57 -5.98
C THR A 109 -7.67 14.93 -5.95
N ILE A 110 -6.79 15.47 -6.78
CA ILE A 110 -5.39 15.07 -6.86
C ILE A 110 -4.56 16.16 -6.19
N HIS A 111 -3.78 15.79 -5.18
CA HIS A 111 -2.98 16.73 -4.41
C HIS A 111 -1.50 16.54 -4.72
N GLU A 112 -0.75 17.63 -4.82
CA GLU A 112 0.71 17.54 -4.94
C GLU A 112 1.32 17.05 -3.62
N LEU A 113 2.24 16.09 -3.73
CA LEU A 113 3.09 15.64 -2.63
C LEU A 113 4.47 16.29 -2.72
N GLN A 114 4.84 17.03 -1.69
CA GLN A 114 6.17 17.63 -1.55
C GLN A 114 6.90 16.96 -0.38
N LEU A 115 8.12 16.49 -0.63
CA LEU A 115 9.02 16.01 0.43
C LEU A 115 10.11 17.05 0.67
N SER A 116 10.29 17.45 1.91
CA SER A 116 11.29 18.43 2.33
C SER A 116 12.01 17.96 3.59
N HIS A 117 13.02 18.71 4.04
CA HIS A 117 13.67 18.47 5.33
C HIS A 117 12.72 18.59 6.53
N GLU A 118 11.60 19.30 6.36
CA GLU A 118 10.54 19.43 7.37
C GLU A 118 9.51 18.29 7.32
N GLY A 119 9.70 17.34 6.40
CA GLY A 119 8.83 16.18 6.23
C GLY A 119 7.91 16.26 5.01
N VAL A 120 6.78 15.59 5.13
CA VAL A 120 5.76 15.42 4.08
C VAL A 120 4.79 16.60 4.08
N ARG A 121 4.59 17.23 2.93
CA ARG A 121 3.53 18.22 2.71
C ARG A 121 2.63 17.75 1.58
N ILE A 122 1.32 17.85 1.79
CA ILE A 122 0.28 17.58 0.79
C ILE A 122 -0.36 18.92 0.48
N GLY A 123 -0.37 19.33 -0.79
CA GLY A 123 -0.99 20.58 -1.22
C GLY A 123 -2.51 20.58 -1.05
N ASP A 124 -3.11 21.77 -1.16
CA ASP A 124 -4.58 21.95 -1.18
C ASP A 124 -5.24 21.41 -2.46
#